data_AF-A0A3B0C8H4-F1
#
_entry.id   AF-A0A3B0C8H4-F1
#
_cell.length_a   1.000
_cell.length_b   1.000
_cell.length_c   1.000
_cell.angle_alpha   90.00
_cell.angle_beta   90.00
_cell.angle_gamma   90.00
#
_symmetry.space_group_name_H-M   'P 1'
#
loop_
_entity.id
_entity.type
_entity.pdbx_description
1 polymer ?
#
loop_
_entity_poly.entity_id
_entity_poly.type
_entity_poly.pdbx_seq_one_letter_code
_entity_poly.pdbx_strand_id
1 'polypeptide(L)'
;MTNAQFTNEFEQARPQLKAYILRITASVQDSEDIVQDTFIKASEKIDTFRGESSVRTWIFTIASNLAKDNLRAKKRWTENVTDICREKALSNPNYFPEIMQIQQTSQQAKFEIKEHINFCLTCISKSLPLEQQICLLLKEVHEFKVLEISKILDITEAMVKYYLHTARAKMVKIFEGRCALINKKGTCHQCSELNGIFNPKQNFEEEKNKIEFAKKANDPNREHLLDLRLEIVKNIDPFNSNGSDLQLHHLEHNRKVMDDVTKKK
;
A
#
# COMPACT_ATOMS: atom_id res chain seq x y z
N MET A 1 -26.42 -14.86 11.96
CA MET A 1 -25.86 -15.11 10.61
C MET A 1 -25.30 -16.52 10.60
N THR A 2 -25.55 -17.34 9.58
CA THR A 2 -25.00 -18.71 9.55
C THR A 2 -23.52 -18.70 9.14
N ASN A 3 -22.76 -19.76 9.49
CA ASN A 3 -21.38 -19.90 9.02
C ASN A 3 -21.26 -19.89 7.49
N ALA A 4 -22.20 -20.51 6.77
CA ALA A 4 -22.20 -20.49 5.31
C ALA A 4 -22.41 -19.08 4.73
N GLN A 5 -23.33 -18.30 5.31
CA GLN A 5 -23.53 -16.90 4.91
C GLN A 5 -22.27 -16.07 5.18
N PHE A 6 -21.67 -16.24 6.36
CA PHE A 6 -20.43 -15.57 6.72
C PHE A 6 -19.30 -15.89 5.74
N THR A 7 -19.07 -17.17 5.43
CA THR A 7 -18.01 -17.58 4.50
C THR A 7 -18.17 -16.87 3.16
N ASN A 8 -19.39 -16.80 2.62
CA ASN A 8 -19.63 -16.09 1.36
C ASN A 8 -19.32 -14.58 1.48
N GLU A 9 -19.76 -13.92 2.55
CA GLU A 9 -19.45 -12.50 2.77
C GLU A 9 -17.95 -12.25 2.97
N PHE A 10 -17.25 -13.19 3.62
CA PHE A 10 -15.81 -13.12 3.79
C PHE A 10 -15.08 -13.28 2.46
N GLU A 11 -15.44 -14.26 1.63
CA GLU A 11 -14.81 -14.46 0.31
C GLU A 11 -15.02 -13.25 -0.60
N GLN A 12 -16.18 -12.60 -0.54
CA GLN A 12 -16.42 -11.35 -1.26
C GLN A 12 -15.53 -10.20 -0.78
N ALA A 13 -15.24 -10.13 0.53
CA ALA A 13 -14.38 -9.10 1.11
C ALA A 13 -12.88 -9.44 1.01
N ARG A 14 -12.52 -10.72 0.82
CA ARG A 14 -11.14 -11.25 0.91
C ARG A 14 -10.15 -10.52 -0.01
N PRO A 15 -10.44 -10.21 -1.30
CA PRO A 15 -9.48 -9.50 -2.14
C PRO A 15 -9.13 -8.11 -1.60
N GLN A 16 -10.13 -7.34 -1.21
CA GLN A 16 -9.92 -6.00 -0.64
C GLN A 16 -9.22 -6.07 0.72
N LEU A 17 -9.56 -7.06 1.54
CA LEU A 17 -8.91 -7.29 2.83
C LEU A 17 -7.43 -7.64 2.65
N LYS A 18 -7.11 -8.56 1.73
CA LYS A 18 -5.72 -8.93 1.43
C LYS A 18 -4.91 -7.72 0.93
N ALA A 19 -5.46 -6.94 0.01
CA ALA A 19 -4.83 -5.73 -0.49
C ALA A 19 -4.62 -4.68 0.62
N TYR A 20 -5.60 -4.50 1.50
CA TYR A 20 -5.52 -3.61 2.66
C TYR A 20 -4.38 -4.01 3.60
N ILE A 21 -4.35 -5.28 4.01
CA ILE A 21 -3.33 -5.77 4.94
C ILE A 21 -1.95 -5.69 4.31
N LEU A 22 -1.77 -6.11 3.05
CA LEU A 22 -0.50 -5.96 2.32
C LEU A 22 -0.02 -4.51 2.33
N ARG A 23 -0.91 -3.53 2.10
CA ARG A 23 -0.52 -2.11 2.08
C ARG A 23 -0.06 -1.59 3.43
N ILE A 24 -0.61 -2.12 4.53
CA ILE A 24 -0.18 -1.74 5.88
C ILE A 24 1.10 -2.47 6.27
N THR A 25 1.20 -3.78 6.01
CA THR A 25 2.32 -4.62 6.45
C THR A 25 3.54 -4.49 5.55
N ALA A 26 3.34 -4.25 4.25
CA ALA A 26 4.35 -4.39 3.20
C ALA A 26 5.05 -5.76 3.26
N SER A 27 4.28 -6.81 3.56
CA SER A 27 4.75 -8.20 3.58
C SER A 27 3.62 -9.11 3.09
N VAL A 28 3.94 -9.95 2.10
CA VAL A 28 3.01 -10.94 1.56
C VAL A 28 2.67 -11.98 2.63
N GLN A 29 3.68 -12.50 3.32
CA GLN A 29 3.52 -13.48 4.40
C GLN A 29 2.62 -12.94 5.52
N ASP A 30 2.95 -11.77 6.11
CA ASP A 30 2.12 -11.18 7.16
C ASP A 30 0.68 -10.94 6.65
N SER A 31 0.51 -10.58 5.37
CA SER A 31 -0.81 -10.37 4.78
C SER A 31 -1.64 -11.64 4.67
N GLU A 32 -1.02 -12.76 4.30
CA GLU A 32 -1.71 -14.04 4.18
C GLU A 32 -2.09 -14.59 5.56
N ASP A 33 -1.14 -14.55 6.50
CA ASP A 33 -1.35 -15.00 7.88
C ASP A 33 -2.46 -14.20 8.56
N ILE A 34 -2.44 -12.87 8.49
CA ILE A 34 -3.46 -12.02 9.11
C ILE A 34 -4.83 -12.24 8.47
N VAL A 35 -4.93 -12.41 7.14
CA VAL A 35 -6.21 -12.67 6.48
C VAL A 35 -6.77 -14.03 6.91
N GLN A 36 -5.92 -15.06 7.00
CA GLN A 36 -6.32 -16.38 7.47
C GLN A 36 -6.78 -16.33 8.94
N ASP A 37 -6.00 -15.71 9.82
CA ASP A 37 -6.36 -15.53 11.24
C ASP A 37 -7.65 -14.71 11.41
N THR A 38 -7.88 -13.73 10.53
CA THR A 38 -9.13 -12.98 10.50
C THR A 38 -10.30 -13.89 10.22
N PHE A 39 -10.21 -14.77 9.20
CA PHE A 39 -11.27 -15.72 8.89
C PHE A 39 -11.58 -16.64 10.07
N ILE A 40 -10.55 -17.25 10.66
CA ILE A 40 -10.68 -18.18 11.79
C ILE A 40 -11.36 -17.47 12.96
N LYS A 41 -10.82 -16.33 13.41
CA LYS A 41 -11.37 -15.58 14.56
C LYS A 41 -12.78 -15.04 14.32
N ALA A 42 -13.09 -14.66 13.10
CA ALA A 42 -14.42 -14.19 12.74
C ALA A 42 -15.42 -15.35 12.70
N SER A 43 -15.07 -16.49 12.11
CA SER A 43 -15.93 -17.68 12.07
C SER A 43 -16.23 -18.21 13.47
N GLU A 44 -15.24 -18.28 14.36
CA GLU A 44 -15.42 -18.69 15.76
C GLU A 44 -16.35 -17.77 16.56
N LYS A 45 -16.44 -16.50 16.17
CA LYS A 45 -17.21 -15.48 16.88
C LYS A 45 -18.50 -15.09 16.16
N ILE A 46 -18.87 -15.81 15.11
CA ILE A 46 -19.96 -15.39 14.24
C ILE A 46 -21.31 -15.32 14.95
N ASP A 47 -21.52 -16.21 15.91
CA ASP A 47 -22.73 -16.26 16.73
C ASP A 47 -22.87 -15.02 17.64
N THR A 48 -21.77 -14.28 17.85
CA THR A 48 -21.77 -13.02 18.64
C THR A 48 -22.00 -11.78 17.79
N PHE A 49 -22.06 -11.90 16.47
CA PHE A 49 -22.24 -10.77 15.57
C PHE A 49 -23.67 -10.21 15.68
N ARG A 50 -23.80 -9.03 16.30
CA ARG A 50 -25.09 -8.39 16.61
C ARG A 50 -25.71 -7.58 15.47
N GLY A 51 -25.03 -7.44 14.32
CA GLY A 51 -25.54 -6.66 13.19
C GLY A 51 -25.49 -5.13 13.37
N GLU A 52 -24.72 -4.64 14.35
CA GLU A 52 -24.53 -3.19 14.61
C GLU A 52 -23.61 -2.49 13.58
N SER A 53 -23.02 -3.27 12.67
CA SER A 53 -22.25 -2.83 11.50
C SER A 53 -22.48 -3.81 10.35
N SER A 54 -21.97 -3.49 9.15
CA SER A 54 -21.85 -4.50 8.10
C SER A 54 -20.82 -5.57 8.50
N VAL A 55 -20.94 -6.77 7.93
CA VAL A 55 -19.95 -7.85 8.11
C VAL A 55 -18.59 -7.41 7.57
N ARG A 56 -18.56 -6.67 6.45
CA ARG A 56 -17.34 -6.03 5.92
C ARG A 56 -16.65 -5.17 6.98
N THR A 57 -17.38 -4.28 7.65
CA THR A 57 -16.82 -3.46 8.73
C THR A 57 -16.25 -4.32 9.85
N TRP A 58 -17.00 -5.36 10.26
CA TRP A 58 -16.59 -6.25 11.34
C TRP A 58 -15.35 -7.09 11.02
N ILE A 59 -15.25 -7.64 9.80
CA ILE A 59 -14.05 -8.33 9.30
C ILE A 59 -12.84 -7.38 9.35
N PHE A 60 -12.99 -6.15 8.86
CA PHE A 60 -11.92 -5.16 8.88
C PHE A 60 -11.55 -4.70 10.30
N THR A 61 -12.48 -4.68 11.26
CA THR A 61 -12.18 -4.48 12.68
C THR A 61 -11.22 -5.56 13.19
N ILE A 62 -11.56 -6.83 12.96
CA ILE A 62 -10.75 -7.97 13.42
C ILE A 62 -9.36 -7.93 12.78
N ALA A 63 -9.29 -7.78 11.45
CA ALA A 63 -8.03 -7.74 10.72
C ALA A 63 -7.16 -6.54 11.10
N SER A 64 -7.75 -5.37 11.32
CA SER A 64 -7.01 -4.17 11.74
C SER A 64 -6.43 -4.33 13.15
N ASN A 65 -7.13 -5.02 14.05
CA ASN A 65 -6.58 -5.33 15.38
C ASN A 65 -5.41 -6.31 15.28
N LEU A 66 -5.55 -7.40 14.51
CA LEU A 66 -4.45 -8.34 14.25
C LEU A 66 -3.23 -7.67 13.62
N ALA A 67 -3.45 -6.83 12.60
CA ALA A 67 -2.38 -6.06 11.96
C ALA A 67 -1.73 -5.07 12.92
N LYS A 68 -2.51 -4.37 13.76
CA LYS A 68 -1.96 -3.47 14.76
C LYS A 68 -1.06 -4.21 15.74
N ASP A 69 -1.49 -5.35 16.24
CA ASP A 69 -0.70 -6.15 17.18
C ASP A 69 0.59 -6.70 16.53
N ASN A 70 0.52 -7.19 15.29
CA ASN A 70 1.69 -7.60 14.50
C ASN A 70 2.68 -6.42 14.29
N LEU A 71 2.17 -5.20 14.07
CA LEU A 71 2.98 -4.05 13.71
C LEU A 71 3.49 -3.22 14.88
N ARG A 72 2.88 -3.30 16.07
CA ARG A 72 3.30 -2.56 17.28
C ARG A 72 4.75 -2.86 17.68
N ALA A 73 5.20 -4.10 17.49
CA ALA A 73 6.58 -4.50 17.74
C ALA A 73 7.56 -4.15 16.60
N LYS A 74 7.05 -3.78 15.42
CA LYS A 74 7.86 -3.53 14.22
C LYS A 74 8.15 -2.03 14.07
N LYS A 75 9.42 -1.69 13.81
CA LYS A 75 9.80 -0.29 13.56
C LYS A 75 9.16 0.23 12.27
N ARG A 76 8.73 1.49 12.29
CA ARG A 76 8.18 2.18 11.10
C ARG A 76 9.28 2.47 10.09
N TRP A 77 8.91 2.60 8.82
CA TRP A 77 9.86 2.93 7.77
C TRP A 77 10.21 4.41 7.81
N THR A 78 11.39 4.79 7.32
CA THR A 78 11.74 6.19 7.14
C THR A 78 11.17 6.71 5.82
N GLU A 79 11.00 8.04 5.69
CA GLU A 79 10.53 8.65 4.45
C GLU A 79 11.45 8.35 3.25
N ASN A 80 12.74 8.12 3.53
CA ASN A 80 13.76 7.75 2.54
C ASN A 80 13.91 6.24 2.28
N VAL A 81 12.95 5.42 2.69
CA VAL A 81 12.96 3.96 2.46
C VAL A 81 13.23 3.59 1.00
N THR A 82 12.65 4.32 0.04
CA THR A 82 12.84 4.06 -1.39
C THR A 82 14.31 4.19 -1.80
N ASP A 83 15.04 5.17 -1.24
CA ASP A 83 16.44 5.42 -1.58
C ASP A 83 17.33 4.34 -0.97
N ILE A 84 17.12 4.03 0.31
CA ILE A 84 17.85 2.98 1.04
C ILE A 84 17.71 1.64 0.31
N CYS A 85 16.47 1.25 -0.04
CA CYS A 85 16.22 -0.04 -0.69
C CYS A 85 16.75 -0.08 -2.13
N ARG A 86 16.72 1.05 -2.85
CA ARG A 86 17.34 1.18 -4.17
C ARG A 86 18.85 0.98 -4.12
N GLU A 87 19.54 1.62 -3.18
CA GLU A 87 20.98 1.44 -3.01
C GLU A 87 21.32 -0.03 -2.71
N LYS A 88 20.52 -0.68 -1.86
CA LYS A 88 20.68 -2.10 -1.57
C LYS A 88 20.41 -3.00 -2.76
N ALA A 89 19.38 -2.71 -3.55
CA ALA A 89 19.10 -3.40 -4.81
C ALA A 89 20.28 -3.31 -5.78
N LEU A 90 20.83 -2.10 -6.00
CA LEU A 90 21.98 -1.88 -6.89
C LEU A 90 23.25 -2.57 -6.41
N SER A 91 23.42 -2.73 -5.10
CA SER A 91 24.55 -3.46 -4.51
C SER A 91 24.39 -4.99 -4.51
N ASN A 92 23.18 -5.49 -4.79
CA ASN A 92 22.90 -6.93 -4.82
C ASN A 92 23.03 -7.45 -6.27
N PRO A 93 24.05 -8.28 -6.58
CA PRO A 93 24.27 -8.78 -7.93
C PRO A 93 23.14 -9.66 -8.46
N ASN A 94 22.33 -10.25 -7.57
CA ASN A 94 21.23 -11.15 -7.96
C ASN A 94 19.89 -10.43 -8.18
N TYR A 95 19.74 -9.19 -7.68
CA TYR A 95 18.45 -8.49 -7.68
C TYR A 95 17.88 -8.27 -9.08
N PHE A 96 18.68 -7.70 -9.99
CA PHE A 96 18.23 -7.48 -11.37
C PHE A 96 18.08 -8.78 -12.18
N PRO A 97 18.99 -9.76 -12.09
CA PRO A 97 18.76 -11.08 -12.69
C PRO A 97 17.45 -11.74 -12.26
N GLU A 98 17.13 -11.74 -10.95
CA GLU A 98 15.88 -12.30 -10.42
C GLU A 98 14.66 -11.58 -11.02
N ILE A 99 14.69 -10.25 -11.06
CA ILE A 99 13.60 -9.46 -11.63
C ILE A 99 13.43 -9.67 -13.14
N MET A 100 14.53 -9.76 -13.90
CA MET A 100 14.48 -10.06 -15.33
C MET A 100 13.90 -11.45 -15.60
N GLN A 101 14.21 -12.42 -14.75
CA GLN A 101 13.61 -13.75 -14.83
C GLN A 101 12.10 -13.67 -14.58
N ILE A 102 11.66 -12.99 -13.53
CA ILE A 102 10.22 -12.79 -13.22
C ILE A 102 9.50 -12.17 -14.42
N GLN A 103 10.08 -11.14 -15.05
CA GLN A 103 9.50 -10.49 -16.24
C GLN A 103 9.37 -11.44 -17.44
N GLN A 104 10.30 -12.38 -17.62
CA GLN A 104 10.28 -13.34 -18.72
C GLN A 104 9.29 -14.48 -18.47
N THR A 105 9.09 -14.88 -17.21
CA THR A 105 8.28 -16.06 -16.87
C THR A 105 6.85 -15.73 -16.44
N SER A 106 6.57 -14.49 -16.02
CA SER A 106 5.25 -14.07 -15.55
C SER A 106 4.58 -13.09 -16.49
N GLN A 107 3.29 -13.31 -16.74
CA GLN A 107 2.42 -12.37 -17.47
C GLN A 107 2.02 -11.15 -16.62
N GLN A 108 2.20 -11.24 -15.29
CA GLN A 108 1.88 -10.21 -14.29
C GLN A 108 3.12 -9.46 -13.79
N ALA A 109 4.20 -9.49 -14.56
CA ALA A 109 5.46 -8.81 -14.25
C ALA A 109 5.75 -7.62 -15.17
N LYS A 110 4.72 -7.05 -15.82
CA LYS A 110 4.88 -5.88 -16.68
C LYS A 110 5.14 -4.64 -15.82
N PHE A 111 6.19 -3.91 -16.16
CA PHE A 111 6.43 -2.61 -15.55
C PHE A 111 5.56 -1.54 -16.21
N GLU A 112 4.68 -0.95 -15.41
CA GLU A 112 3.92 0.26 -15.75
C GLU A 112 4.14 1.31 -14.64
N ILE A 113 4.24 2.59 -15.01
CA ILE A 113 4.50 3.67 -14.04
C ILE A 113 3.44 3.68 -12.92
N LYS A 114 2.16 3.42 -13.25
CA LYS A 114 1.05 3.34 -12.27
C LYS A 114 1.22 2.20 -11.25
N GLU A 115 1.78 1.06 -11.63
CA GLU A 115 2.05 -0.06 -10.73
C GLU A 115 3.14 0.32 -9.72
N HIS A 116 4.20 0.98 -10.21
CA HIS A 116 5.23 1.49 -9.32
C HIS A 116 4.73 2.62 -8.41
N ILE A 117 3.75 3.43 -8.86
CA ILE A 117 3.08 4.41 -7.99
C ILE A 117 2.33 3.70 -6.85
N ASN A 118 1.62 2.61 -7.11
CA ASN A 118 0.96 1.79 -6.09
C ASN A 118 1.97 1.23 -5.06
N PHE A 119 3.10 0.71 -5.54
CA PHE A 119 4.19 0.27 -4.68
C PHE A 119 4.82 1.41 -3.87
N CYS A 120 5.07 2.55 -4.50
CA CYS A 120 5.66 3.72 -3.87
C CYS A 120 4.76 4.27 -2.75
N LEU A 121 3.44 4.36 -2.97
CA LEU A 121 2.48 4.73 -1.93
C LEU A 121 2.50 3.71 -0.78
N THR A 122 2.49 2.42 -1.09
CA THR A 122 2.56 1.33 -0.10
C THR A 122 3.77 1.51 0.80
N CYS A 123 4.96 1.70 0.21
CA CYS A 123 6.20 1.90 0.94
C CYS A 123 6.20 3.19 1.77
N ILE A 124 5.87 4.33 1.15
CA ILE A 124 5.95 5.63 1.81
C ILE A 124 4.91 5.75 2.93
N SER A 125 3.72 5.19 2.77
CA SER A 125 2.68 5.22 3.81
C SER A 125 3.14 4.54 5.11
N LYS A 126 4.14 3.64 5.06
CA LYS A 126 4.74 3.03 6.27
C LYS A 126 5.57 3.99 7.11
N SER A 127 5.89 5.18 6.61
CA SER A 127 6.52 6.24 7.40
C SER A 127 5.53 6.98 8.31
N LEU A 128 4.23 6.87 8.05
CA LEU A 128 3.21 7.44 8.91
C LEU A 128 3.14 6.66 10.25
N PRO A 129 2.74 7.33 11.35
CA PRO A 129 2.19 6.65 12.52
C PRO A 129 1.10 5.65 12.11
N LEU A 130 1.01 4.54 12.82
CA LEU A 130 0.22 3.38 12.40
C LEU A 130 -1.26 3.73 12.19
N GLU A 131 -1.87 4.44 13.13
CA GLU A 131 -3.26 4.84 13.07
C GLU A 131 -3.52 5.82 11.91
N GLN A 132 -2.57 6.73 11.63
CA GLN A 132 -2.64 7.64 10.48
C GLN A 132 -2.59 6.87 9.16
N GLN A 133 -1.69 5.88 9.04
CA GLN A 133 -1.62 5.00 7.87
C GLN A 133 -2.93 4.25 7.66
N ILE A 134 -3.45 3.63 8.72
CA ILE A 134 -4.65 2.81 8.65
C ILE A 134 -5.86 3.68 8.27
N CYS A 135 -6.07 4.84 8.92
CA CYS A 135 -7.16 5.74 8.57
C CYS A 135 -7.09 6.16 7.11
N LEU A 136 -5.91 6.55 6.61
CA LEU A 136 -5.72 6.95 5.22
C LEU A 136 -6.12 5.84 4.25
N LEU A 137 -5.64 4.60 4.46
CA LEU A 137 -5.94 3.48 3.58
C LEU A 137 -7.41 3.08 3.64
N LEU A 138 -8.00 2.97 4.84
CA LEU A 138 -9.41 2.63 4.99
C LEU A 138 -10.31 3.64 4.29
N LYS A 139 -10.01 4.95 4.42
CA LYS A 139 -10.84 6.01 3.86
C LYS A 139 -10.65 6.15 2.34
N GLU A 140 -9.41 6.28 1.90
CA GLU A 140 -9.10 6.75 0.54
C GLU A 140 -8.92 5.61 -0.46
N VAL A 141 -8.52 4.42 0.01
CA VAL A 141 -8.27 3.25 -0.86
C VAL A 141 -9.39 2.23 -0.75
N HIS A 142 -9.96 2.03 0.44
CA HIS A 142 -11.01 1.05 0.70
C HIS A 142 -12.39 1.66 0.96
N GLU A 143 -12.54 2.98 0.78
CA GLU A 143 -13.82 3.70 0.73
C GLU A 143 -14.72 3.53 1.97
N PHE A 144 -14.16 3.25 3.15
CA PHE A 144 -14.93 3.24 4.39
C PHE A 144 -15.37 4.65 4.78
N LYS A 145 -16.58 4.76 5.33
CA LYS A 145 -17.09 6.00 5.92
C LYS A 145 -16.38 6.28 7.24
N VAL A 146 -16.33 7.54 7.65
CA VAL A 146 -15.71 7.96 8.93
C VAL A 146 -16.29 7.19 10.12
N LEU A 147 -17.61 6.99 10.16
CA LEU A 147 -18.29 6.19 11.18
C LEU A 147 -17.92 4.68 11.14
N GLU A 148 -17.61 4.13 9.98
CA GLU A 148 -17.16 2.73 9.89
C GLU A 148 -15.71 2.62 10.36
N ILE A 149 -14.85 3.57 10.00
CA ILE A 149 -13.45 3.62 10.45
C ILE A 149 -13.37 3.80 11.97
N SER A 150 -14.26 4.62 12.55
CA SER A 150 -14.32 4.82 14.01
C SER A 150 -14.65 3.50 14.72
N LYS A 151 -15.54 2.68 14.16
CA LYS A 151 -15.83 1.31 14.64
C LYS A 151 -14.69 0.33 14.40
N ILE A 152 -14.00 0.41 13.26
CA ILE A 152 -12.86 -0.46 12.92
C ILE A 152 -11.69 -0.26 13.88
N LEU A 153 -11.42 0.99 14.26
CA LEU A 153 -10.27 1.35 15.08
C LEU A 153 -10.57 1.54 16.56
N ASP A 154 -11.85 1.54 16.94
CA ASP A 154 -12.33 1.84 18.28
C ASP A 154 -11.84 3.22 18.78
N ILE A 155 -12.09 4.25 17.96
CA ILE A 155 -11.75 5.65 18.23
C ILE A 155 -12.93 6.55 17.87
N THR A 156 -12.90 7.82 18.29
CA THR A 156 -13.96 8.77 17.94
C THR A 156 -13.87 9.20 16.46
N GLU A 157 -15.00 9.59 15.85
CA GLU A 157 -15.01 10.17 14.49
C GLU A 157 -14.13 11.43 14.38
N ALA A 158 -14.03 12.20 15.47
CA ALA A 158 -13.13 13.36 15.53
C ALA A 158 -11.67 12.93 15.39
N MET A 159 -11.26 11.84 16.05
CA MET A 159 -9.92 11.30 15.93
C MET A 159 -9.65 10.76 14.51
N VAL A 160 -10.62 10.10 13.89
CA VAL A 160 -10.52 9.66 12.48
C VAL A 160 -10.24 10.86 11.56
N LYS A 161 -11.02 11.94 11.69
CA LYS A 161 -10.86 13.16 10.88
C LYS A 161 -9.48 13.79 11.10
N TYR A 162 -9.02 13.84 12.35
CA TYR A 162 -7.68 14.35 12.69
C TYR A 162 -6.55 13.50 12.08
N TYR A 163 -6.64 12.17 12.18
CA TYR A 163 -5.66 11.26 11.59
C TYR A 163 -5.64 11.34 10.06
N LEU A 164 -6.80 11.47 9.41
CA LEU A 164 -6.88 11.69 7.96
C LEU A 164 -6.20 13.00 7.55
N HIS A 165 -6.55 14.11 8.21
CA HIS A 165 -5.96 15.42 7.92
C HIS A 165 -4.44 15.39 8.06
N THR A 166 -3.92 14.85 9.17
CA THR A 166 -2.48 14.79 9.43
C THR A 166 -1.75 13.78 8.55
N ALA A 167 -2.37 12.65 8.21
CA ALA A 167 -1.82 11.69 7.26
C ALA A 167 -1.65 12.33 5.87
N ARG A 168 -2.71 12.98 5.36
CA ARG A 168 -2.70 13.63 4.04
C ARG A 168 -1.63 14.72 3.96
N ALA A 169 -1.59 15.64 4.93
CA ALA A 169 -0.59 16.70 4.99
C ALA A 169 0.85 16.16 4.96
N LYS A 170 1.12 15.05 5.68
CA LYS A 170 2.43 14.38 5.63
C LYS A 170 2.71 13.76 4.27
N MET A 171 1.76 13.01 3.70
CA MET A 171 1.95 12.37 2.39
C MET A 171 2.18 13.41 1.30
N VAL A 172 1.45 14.52 1.29
CA VAL A 172 1.67 15.67 0.40
C VAL A 172 3.12 16.17 0.53
N LYS A 173 3.56 16.50 1.74
CA LYS A 173 4.92 17.01 1.99
C LYS A 173 6.00 16.02 1.52
N ILE A 174 5.85 14.74 1.84
CA ILE A 174 6.82 13.70 1.47
C ILE A 174 6.91 13.58 -0.05
N PHE A 175 5.77 13.47 -0.73
CA PHE A 175 5.77 13.31 -2.18
C PHE A 175 6.23 14.57 -2.92
N GLU A 176 5.88 15.76 -2.44
CA GLU A 176 6.36 17.00 -3.03
C GLU A 176 7.89 17.13 -2.91
N GLY A 177 8.45 16.76 -1.75
CA GLY A 177 9.91 16.82 -1.54
C GLY A 177 10.69 15.74 -2.31
N ARG A 178 10.05 14.61 -2.63
CA ARG A 178 10.78 13.41 -3.12
C ARG A 178 10.41 12.99 -4.53
N CYS A 179 9.17 13.09 -4.97
CA CYS A 179 8.73 12.46 -6.22
C CYS A 179 9.07 13.31 -7.44
N ALA A 180 10.02 12.85 -8.27
CA ALA A 180 10.42 13.55 -9.49
C ALA A 180 9.31 13.65 -10.56
N LEU A 181 8.24 12.85 -10.44
CA LEU A 181 7.09 12.92 -11.36
C LEU A 181 6.24 14.19 -11.17
N ILE A 182 6.24 14.79 -9.97
CA ILE A 182 5.45 16.01 -9.67
C ILE A 182 6.30 17.22 -9.30
N ASN A 183 7.53 17.00 -8.86
CA ASN A 183 8.45 18.08 -8.56
C ASN A 183 9.77 17.82 -9.28
N LYS A 184 10.18 18.73 -10.18
CA LYS A 184 11.46 18.62 -10.90
C LYS A 184 12.69 18.60 -9.97
N LYS A 185 12.55 19.07 -8.73
CA LYS A 185 13.56 19.01 -7.67
C LYS A 185 13.41 17.80 -6.74
N GLY A 186 12.44 16.92 -7.00
CA GLY A 186 12.25 15.70 -6.22
C GLY A 186 13.44 14.76 -6.40
N THR A 187 13.88 14.13 -5.31
CA THR A 187 15.11 13.31 -5.27
C THR A 187 14.94 11.87 -5.79
N CYS A 188 13.71 11.36 -5.88
CA CYS A 188 13.41 9.99 -6.28
C CYS A 188 13.04 9.91 -7.76
N HIS A 189 13.87 9.17 -8.52
CA HIS A 189 13.75 8.97 -9.98
C HIS A 189 13.42 7.52 -10.36
N GLN A 190 12.96 6.69 -9.42
CA GLN A 190 12.76 5.26 -9.69
C GLN A 190 11.78 4.98 -10.83
N CYS A 191 10.73 5.80 -11.00
CA CYS A 191 9.81 5.64 -12.14
C CYS A 191 10.52 5.73 -13.50
N SER A 192 11.42 6.71 -13.68
CA SER A 192 12.17 6.87 -14.93
C SER A 192 13.26 5.82 -15.09
N GLU A 193 13.97 5.50 -14.00
CA GLU A 193 15.03 4.50 -14.00
C GLU A 193 14.49 3.11 -14.35
N LEU A 194 13.45 2.66 -13.65
CA LEU A 194 12.82 1.37 -13.90
C LEU A 194 12.18 1.35 -15.29
N ASN A 195 11.54 2.44 -15.75
CA ASN A 195 11.04 2.48 -17.12
C ASN A 195 12.18 2.31 -18.15
N GLY A 196 13.34 2.92 -17.94
CA GLY A 196 14.50 2.74 -18.81
C GLY A 196 15.02 1.30 -18.84
N ILE A 197 14.91 0.58 -17.71
CA ILE A 197 15.34 -0.81 -17.59
C ILE A 197 14.32 -1.75 -18.26
N PHE A 198 13.05 -1.64 -17.92
CA PHE A 198 12.02 -2.59 -18.36
C PHE A 198 11.42 -2.28 -19.72
N ASN A 199 11.44 -1.01 -20.12
CA ASN A 199 10.83 -0.50 -21.34
C ASN A 199 11.80 0.38 -22.14
N PRO A 200 13.01 -0.12 -22.52
CA PRO A 200 14.07 0.70 -23.13
C PRO A 200 13.69 1.33 -24.47
N LYS A 201 12.65 0.81 -25.14
CA LYS A 201 12.11 1.33 -26.40
C LYS A 201 10.94 2.31 -26.22
N GLN A 202 10.39 2.45 -25.01
CA GLN A 202 9.28 3.36 -24.74
C GLN A 202 9.80 4.75 -24.35
N ASN A 203 9.13 5.79 -24.83
CA ASN A 203 9.43 7.16 -24.43
C ASN A 203 8.85 7.44 -23.04
N PHE A 204 9.73 7.65 -22.06
CA PHE A 204 9.32 7.91 -20.68
C PHE A 204 8.41 9.13 -20.52
N GLU A 205 8.66 10.22 -21.25
CA GLU A 205 7.83 11.42 -21.13
C GLU A 205 6.42 11.18 -21.70
N GLU A 206 6.27 10.35 -22.73
CA GLU A 206 4.96 9.94 -23.24
C GLU A 206 4.19 9.08 -22.22
N GLU A 207 4.83 8.09 -21.60
CA GLU A 207 4.20 7.26 -20.56
C GLU A 207 3.85 8.05 -19.30
N LYS A 208 4.75 8.94 -18.87
CA LYS A 208 4.51 9.88 -17.77
C LYS A 208 3.32 10.79 -18.07
N ASN A 209 3.20 11.27 -19.31
CA ASN A 209 2.06 12.04 -19.77
C ASN A 209 0.77 11.21 -19.89
N LYS A 210 0.72 9.93 -19.52
CA LYS A 210 -0.55 9.21 -19.30
C LYS A 210 -1.02 9.25 -17.85
N ILE A 211 -0.15 9.68 -16.93
CA ILE A 211 -0.45 9.76 -15.50
C ILE A 211 -0.99 11.15 -15.16
N GLU A 212 -2.26 11.23 -14.78
CA GLU A 212 -2.98 12.50 -14.58
C GLU A 212 -2.28 13.46 -13.61
N PHE A 213 -1.84 12.98 -12.44
CA PHE A 213 -1.15 13.86 -11.49
C PHE A 213 0.21 14.35 -12.03
N ALA A 214 0.87 13.57 -12.90
CA ALA A 214 2.16 13.95 -13.48
C ALA A 214 1.98 15.02 -14.56
N LYS A 215 0.92 14.94 -15.38
CA LYS A 215 0.52 16.03 -16.29
C LYS A 215 0.29 17.33 -15.52
N LYS A 216 -0.27 17.22 -14.32
CA LYS A 216 -0.61 18.32 -13.42
C LYS A 216 0.51 18.65 -12.42
N ALA A 217 1.78 18.31 -12.70
CA ALA A 217 2.89 18.58 -11.78
C ALA A 217 3.00 20.05 -11.29
N ASN A 218 2.54 21.01 -12.09
CA ASN A 218 2.52 22.43 -11.75
C ASN A 218 1.25 22.89 -11.01
N ASP A 219 0.33 21.97 -10.69
CA ASP A 219 -0.89 22.28 -9.93
C ASP A 219 -0.49 22.81 -8.54
N PRO A 220 -0.92 24.05 -8.19
CA PRO A 220 -0.65 24.60 -6.87
C PRO A 220 -1.40 23.86 -5.76
N ASN A 221 -2.49 23.16 -6.09
CA ASN A 221 -3.22 22.32 -5.15
C ASN A 221 -2.57 20.94 -5.03
N ARG A 222 -1.64 20.83 -4.08
CA ARG A 222 -0.91 19.57 -3.83
C ARG A 222 -1.77 18.44 -3.28
N GLU A 223 -2.88 18.76 -2.61
CA GLU A 223 -3.84 17.76 -2.13
C GLU A 223 -4.52 17.05 -3.32
N HIS A 224 -4.86 17.79 -4.38
CA HIS A 224 -5.43 17.21 -5.59
C HIS A 224 -4.47 16.23 -6.30
N LEU A 225 -3.15 16.49 -6.25
CA LEU A 225 -2.15 15.54 -6.76
C LEU A 225 -2.08 14.26 -5.93
N LEU A 226 -2.28 14.36 -4.61
CA LEU A 226 -2.40 13.20 -3.73
C LEU A 226 -3.68 12.41 -4.03
N ASP A 227 -4.81 13.08 -4.27
CA ASP A 227 -6.09 12.42 -4.61
C ASP A 227 -5.96 11.59 -5.88
N LEU A 228 -5.39 12.16 -6.95
CA LEU A 228 -5.15 11.44 -8.21
C LEU A 228 -4.20 10.25 -8.03
N ARG A 229 -3.23 10.35 -7.11
CA ARG A 229 -2.35 9.23 -6.77
C ARG A 229 -3.10 8.13 -6.01
N LEU A 230 -3.94 8.50 -5.06
CA LEU A 230 -4.76 7.56 -4.29
C LEU A 230 -5.77 6.84 -5.19
N GLU A 231 -6.35 7.52 -6.17
CA GLU A 231 -7.25 6.93 -7.16
C GLU A 231 -6.55 5.85 -8.01
N ILE A 232 -5.26 6.05 -8.36
CA ILE A 232 -4.47 5.00 -9.01
C ILE A 232 -4.35 3.77 -8.11
N VAL A 233 -4.01 3.97 -6.84
CA VAL A 233 -3.82 2.86 -5.88
C VAL A 233 -5.11 2.11 -5.61
N LYS A 234 -6.22 2.84 -5.46
CA LYS A 234 -7.57 2.27 -5.28
C LYS A 234 -7.93 1.30 -6.41
N ASN A 235 -7.59 1.64 -7.65
CA ASN A 235 -7.94 0.86 -8.84
C ASN A 235 -6.92 -0.23 -9.21
N ILE A 236 -5.92 -0.48 -8.35
CA ILE A 236 -4.93 -1.55 -8.54
C ILE A 236 -5.14 -2.62 -7.45
N ASP A 237 -5.38 -3.86 -7.88
CA ASP A 237 -5.25 -5.02 -7.00
C ASP A 237 -3.76 -5.44 -6.97
N PRO A 238 -3.07 -5.28 -5.83
CA PRO A 238 -1.64 -5.54 -5.75
C PRO A 238 -1.26 -7.02 -5.92
N PHE A 239 -2.22 -7.95 -5.92
CA PHE A 239 -1.97 -9.37 -6.15
C PHE A 239 -2.31 -9.83 -7.57
N ASN A 240 -3.16 -9.09 -8.30
CA ASN A 240 -3.72 -9.57 -9.57
C ASN A 240 -3.51 -8.59 -10.74
N SER A 241 -2.83 -7.47 -10.54
CA SER A 241 -2.55 -6.50 -11.60
C SER A 241 -1.51 -6.99 -12.62
N ASN A 242 -1.32 -6.24 -13.71
CA ASN A 242 -0.33 -6.59 -14.74
C ASN A 242 1.12 -6.51 -14.26
N GLY A 243 1.37 -5.88 -13.12
CA GLY A 243 2.69 -5.73 -12.52
C GLY A 243 2.81 -6.32 -11.12
N SER A 244 1.81 -7.08 -10.64
CA SER A 244 1.74 -7.57 -9.27
C SER A 244 3.01 -8.34 -8.88
N ASP A 245 3.46 -9.30 -9.68
CA ASP A 245 4.62 -10.14 -9.33
C ASP A 245 5.90 -9.31 -9.15
N LEU A 246 6.09 -8.31 -10.00
CA LEU A 246 7.21 -7.38 -9.89
C LEU A 246 7.09 -6.51 -8.62
N GLN A 247 5.90 -6.00 -8.31
CA GLN A 247 5.69 -5.20 -7.11
C GLN A 247 5.83 -6.02 -5.82
N LEU A 248 5.33 -7.25 -5.79
CA LEU A 248 5.45 -8.13 -4.63
C LEU A 248 6.92 -8.50 -4.38
N HIS A 249 7.69 -8.77 -5.43
CA HIS A 249 9.14 -8.97 -5.32
C HIS A 249 9.84 -7.74 -4.74
N HIS A 250 9.53 -6.53 -5.25
CA HIS A 250 10.09 -5.29 -4.71
C HIS A 250 9.69 -5.05 -3.24
N LEU A 251 8.45 -5.36 -2.83
CA LEU A 251 8.02 -5.22 -1.44
C LEU A 251 8.80 -6.15 -0.52
N GLU A 252 9.01 -7.40 -0.95
CA GLU A 252 9.76 -8.39 -0.18
C GLU A 252 11.23 -7.98 -0.02
N HIS A 253 11.86 -7.47 -1.08
CA HIS A 253 13.19 -6.88 -1.00
C HIS A 253 13.24 -5.71 -0.01
N ASN A 254 12.32 -4.75 -0.14
CA ASN A 254 12.26 -3.60 0.76
C ASN A 254 12.06 -4.02 2.21
N ARG A 255 11.21 -5.02 2.45
CA ARG A 255 10.94 -5.57 3.79
C ARG A 255 12.22 -6.12 4.41
N LYS A 256 12.94 -6.99 3.69
CA LYS A 256 14.22 -7.58 4.15
C LYS A 256 15.26 -6.50 4.47
N VAL A 257 15.44 -5.55 3.55
CA VAL A 257 16.37 -4.43 3.75
C VAL A 257 16.02 -3.63 5.00
N MET A 258 14.75 -3.30 5.19
CA MET A 258 14.33 -2.50 6.34
C MET A 258 14.39 -3.28 7.65
N ASP A 259 14.15 -4.58 7.65
CA ASP A 259 14.36 -5.43 8.84
C ASP A 259 15.84 -5.46 9.26
N ASP A 260 16.76 -5.50 8.30
CA ASP A 260 18.20 -5.43 8.60
C ASP A 260 18.64 -4.06 9.10
N VAL A 261 18.14 -2.98 8.48
CA VAL A 261 18.43 -1.60 8.92
C VAL A 261 17.89 -1.34 10.32
N THR A 262 16.74 -1.92 10.65
CA THR A 262 16.08 -1.70 11.94
C THR A 262 16.68 -2.57 13.06
N LYS A 263 17.19 -3.77 12.76
CA LYS A 263 17.96 -4.61 13.72
C LYS A 263 19.31 -4.00 14.11
N LYS A 264 19.93 -3.23 13.22
CA LYS A 264 21.24 -2.59 13.46
C LYS A 264 21.18 -1.30 14.31
N LYS A 265 19.98 -0.87 14.74
CA LYS A 265 19.74 0.31 15.58
C LYS A 265 19.13 -0.10 16.91
#